data_AF-A0A2P2C5H5-F1
#
_entry.id   AF-A0A2P2C5H5-F1
#
_cell.length_a   1.000
_cell.length_b   1.000
_cell.length_c   1.000
_cell.angle_alpha   90.00
_cell.angle_beta   90.00
_cell.angle_gamma   90.00
#
_symmetry.space_group_name_H-M   'P 1'
#
loop_
_entity.id
_entity.type
_entity.pdbx_description
1 polymer ?
#
loop_
_entity_poly.entity_id
_entity_poly.type
_entity_poly.pdbx_seq_one_letter_code
_entity_poly.pdbx_strand_id
1 'polypeptide(L)'
;MTAMASSDQQHVVTRAVGSLRASLSGLAEVPLWSMGAAETATTLVEVTRLAAQVAELELRVAAHAERVGVEEPTGATSAAAWWAHAGHLTRREAHTKVRLAVALDSEHEPVRDALAAGVLVLEQAAVIVRAVEELPDGLDPNSPLAPGPSWSPWVVTTTRRR
;
A
#
# COMPACT_ATOMS: atom_id res chain seq x y z
N MET A 1 11.60 -34.61 -29.37
CA MET A 1 11.53 -34.78 -27.90
C MET A 1 12.44 -33.76 -27.23
N THR A 2 12.05 -32.48 -27.19
CA THR A 2 12.66 -31.45 -26.32
C THR A 2 11.71 -30.26 -26.21
N ALA A 3 10.92 -30.20 -25.14
CA ALA A 3 10.13 -29.04 -24.73
C ALA A 3 9.92 -29.11 -23.21
N MET A 4 11.02 -28.98 -22.45
CA MET A 4 11.03 -28.99 -20.98
C MET A 4 11.96 -27.88 -20.44
N ALA A 5 11.92 -26.68 -21.05
CA ALA A 5 12.78 -25.56 -20.65
C ALA A 5 12.08 -24.19 -20.69
N SER A 6 10.77 -24.13 -20.44
CA SER A 6 10.03 -22.86 -20.39
C SER A 6 9.38 -22.56 -19.03
N SER A 7 9.47 -23.47 -18.07
CA SER A 7 8.97 -23.27 -16.71
C SER A 7 9.94 -22.49 -15.80
N ASP A 8 11.15 -22.18 -16.26
CA ASP A 8 12.27 -21.73 -15.42
C ASP A 8 12.55 -20.20 -15.47
N GLN A 9 11.66 -19.41 -16.09
CA GLN A 9 11.88 -17.97 -16.27
C GLN A 9 10.78 -17.08 -15.67
N GLN A 10 10.22 -17.48 -14.53
CA GLN A 10 9.34 -16.58 -13.78
C GLN A 10 10.16 -15.48 -13.10
N HIS A 11 9.72 -14.23 -13.24
CA HIS A 11 10.33 -13.08 -12.58
C HIS A 11 10.45 -13.30 -11.06
N VAL A 12 11.55 -12.84 -10.45
CA VAL A 12 11.85 -13.08 -9.03
C VAL A 12 10.73 -12.62 -8.10
N VAL A 13 10.08 -11.49 -8.42
CA VAL A 13 8.93 -10.97 -7.66
C VAL A 13 7.73 -11.92 -7.71
N THR A 14 7.41 -12.47 -8.88
CA THR A 14 6.29 -13.42 -9.05
C THR A 14 6.52 -14.67 -8.21
N ARG A 15 7.74 -15.21 -8.22
CA ARG A 15 8.10 -16.38 -7.40
C ARG A 15 8.03 -16.07 -5.90
N ALA A 16 8.54 -14.91 -5.48
CA ALA A 16 8.50 -14.48 -4.08
C ALA A 16 7.04 -14.32 -3.56
N VAL A 17 6.17 -13.69 -4.35
CA VAL A 17 4.73 -13.57 -4.02
C VAL A 17 4.08 -14.95 -3.93
N GLY A 18 4.40 -15.87 -4.83
CA GLY A 18 3.92 -17.26 -4.76
C GLY A 18 4.33 -17.95 -3.46
N SER A 19 5.60 -17.81 -3.05
CA SER A 19 6.11 -18.36 -1.79
C SER A 19 5.43 -17.76 -0.57
N LEU A 20 5.27 -16.42 -0.52
CA LEU A 20 4.59 -15.73 0.57
C LEU A 20 3.14 -16.21 0.74
N ARG A 21 2.41 -16.35 -0.38
CA ARG A 21 1.04 -16.88 -0.36
C ARG A 21 0.99 -18.31 0.17
N ALA A 22 1.92 -19.17 -0.26
CA ALA A 22 1.99 -20.55 0.22
C ALA A 22 2.28 -20.62 1.73
N SER A 23 3.20 -19.78 2.23
CA SER A 23 3.49 -19.68 3.66
C SER A 23 2.26 -19.24 4.46
N LEU A 24 1.53 -18.21 4.01
CA LEU A 24 0.30 -17.75 4.67
C LEU A 24 -0.80 -18.82 4.65
N SER A 25 -0.97 -19.55 3.55
CA SER A 25 -1.92 -20.67 3.48
C SER A 25 -1.56 -21.78 4.46
N GLY A 26 -0.28 -22.06 4.66
CA GLY A 26 0.19 -23.03 5.66
C GLY A 26 -0.11 -22.65 7.11
N LEU A 27 -0.34 -21.36 7.39
CA LEU A 27 -0.66 -20.85 8.72
C LEU A 27 -2.17 -20.80 9.02
N ALA A 28 -3.04 -20.98 8.03
CA ALA A 28 -4.48 -20.75 8.16
C ALA A 28 -5.15 -21.57 9.27
N GLU A 29 -4.68 -22.80 9.49
CA GLU A 29 -5.23 -23.73 10.49
C GLU A 29 -4.34 -23.85 11.73
N VAL A 30 -3.28 -23.02 11.86
CA VAL A 30 -2.36 -23.09 13.00
C VAL A 30 -3.04 -22.46 14.23
N PRO A 31 -3.24 -23.22 15.32
CA PRO A 31 -3.91 -22.69 16.50
C PRO A 31 -3.03 -21.67 17.24
N LEU A 32 -3.60 -20.54 17.65
CA LEU A 32 -2.89 -19.48 18.37
C LEU A 32 -2.88 -19.66 19.90
N TRP A 33 -3.61 -20.62 20.45
CA TRP A 33 -3.81 -20.77 21.91
C TRP A 33 -2.52 -21.04 22.69
N SER A 34 -1.46 -21.51 22.02
CA SER A 34 -0.14 -21.72 22.63
C SER A 34 0.74 -20.46 22.64
N MET A 35 0.35 -19.39 21.94
CA MET A 35 1.11 -18.14 21.95
C MET A 35 0.89 -17.38 23.26
N GLY A 36 1.98 -17.08 23.96
CA GLY A 36 1.94 -16.24 25.16
C GLY A 36 1.72 -14.76 24.81
N ALA A 37 1.25 -13.96 25.78
CA ALA A 37 0.88 -12.57 25.55
C ALA A 37 1.99 -11.70 24.91
N ALA A 38 3.26 -11.87 25.35
CA ALA A 38 4.39 -11.12 24.79
C ALA A 38 4.71 -11.53 23.34
N GLU A 39 4.58 -12.82 23.03
CA GLU A 39 4.74 -13.35 21.68
C GLU A 39 3.61 -12.83 20.78
N THR A 40 2.36 -12.91 21.24
CA THR A 40 1.20 -12.37 20.52
C THR A 40 1.35 -10.88 20.21
N ALA A 41 1.78 -10.07 21.18
CA ALA A 41 2.00 -8.64 20.97
C ALA A 41 3.07 -8.37 19.90
N THR A 42 4.18 -9.11 19.95
CA THR A 42 5.27 -9.00 18.96
C THR A 42 4.77 -9.43 17.58
N THR A 43 4.11 -10.58 17.47
CA THR A 43 3.58 -11.09 16.21
C THR A 43 2.55 -10.14 15.59
N LEU A 44 1.70 -9.49 16.40
CA LEU A 44 0.73 -8.53 15.89
C LEU A 44 1.42 -7.32 15.23
N VAL A 45 2.50 -6.82 15.83
CA VAL A 45 3.32 -5.74 15.25
C VAL A 45 3.98 -6.22 13.95
N GLU A 46 4.60 -7.39 13.96
CA GLU A 46 5.31 -7.91 12.78
C GLU A 46 4.37 -8.23 11.60
N VAL A 47 3.16 -8.75 11.86
CA VAL A 47 2.13 -8.94 10.82
C VAL A 47 1.67 -7.59 10.26
N THR A 48 1.55 -6.56 11.10
CA THR A 48 1.20 -5.21 10.64
C THR A 48 2.28 -4.64 9.70
N ARG A 49 3.56 -4.83 10.06
CA ARG A 49 4.70 -4.42 9.21
C ARG A 49 4.72 -5.20 7.90
N LEU A 50 4.53 -6.53 7.96
CA LEU A 50 4.46 -7.37 6.78
C LEU A 50 3.32 -6.93 5.85
N ALA A 51 2.14 -6.60 6.38
CA ALA A 51 1.02 -6.09 5.59
C ALA A 51 1.37 -4.77 4.88
N ALA A 52 2.08 -3.86 5.55
CA ALA A 52 2.57 -2.62 4.94
C ALA A 52 3.56 -2.88 3.78
N GLN A 53 4.49 -3.82 3.96
CA GLN A 53 5.44 -4.19 2.92
C GLN A 53 4.76 -4.84 1.70
N VAL A 54 3.75 -5.68 1.95
CA VAL A 54 2.92 -6.25 0.89
C VAL A 54 2.15 -5.15 0.15
N ALA A 55 1.62 -4.16 0.88
CA ALA A 55 0.94 -3.02 0.26
C ALA A 55 1.89 -2.18 -0.60
N GLU A 56 3.14 -1.93 -0.17
CA GLU A 56 4.13 -1.28 -1.05
C GLU A 56 4.36 -2.07 -2.33
N LEU A 57 4.57 -3.38 -2.21
CA LEU A 57 4.83 -4.22 -3.37
C LEU A 57 3.64 -4.23 -4.33
N GLU A 58 2.42 -4.29 -3.80
CA GLU A 58 1.17 -4.18 -4.57
C GLU A 58 1.12 -2.87 -5.36
N LEU A 59 1.38 -1.73 -4.71
CA LEU A 59 1.38 -0.42 -5.37
C LEU A 59 2.49 -0.31 -6.42
N ARG A 60 3.70 -0.77 -6.12
CA ARG A 60 4.81 -0.75 -7.09
C ARG A 60 4.52 -1.61 -8.33
N VAL A 61 3.89 -2.78 -8.14
CA VAL A 61 3.42 -3.61 -9.26
C VAL A 61 2.30 -2.91 -10.02
N ALA A 62 1.39 -2.21 -9.35
CA ALA A 62 0.34 -1.43 -10.01
C ALA A 62 0.89 -0.27 -10.86
N ALA A 63 1.89 0.47 -10.36
CA ALA A 63 2.58 1.50 -11.14
C ALA A 63 3.30 0.90 -12.36
N HIS A 64 3.93 -0.26 -12.21
CA HIS A 64 4.52 -0.98 -13.34
C HIS A 64 3.47 -1.46 -14.34
N ALA A 65 2.30 -1.89 -13.87
CA ALA A 65 1.20 -2.37 -14.69
C ALA A 65 0.68 -1.27 -15.65
N GLU A 66 0.56 -0.04 -15.19
CA GLU A 66 0.25 1.13 -16.03
C GLU A 66 1.36 1.39 -17.08
N ARG A 67 2.64 1.17 -16.73
CA ARG A 67 3.76 1.34 -17.68
C ARG A 67 3.80 0.31 -18.79
N VAL A 68 3.37 -0.92 -18.51
CA VAL A 68 3.44 -2.05 -19.47
C VAL A 68 2.11 -2.36 -20.15
N GLY A 69 1.04 -1.61 -19.84
CA GLY A 69 -0.26 -1.74 -20.50
C GLY A 69 -0.93 -3.10 -20.26
N VAL A 70 -1.03 -3.57 -19.01
CA VAL A 70 -1.63 -4.89 -18.69
C VAL A 70 -3.10 -5.02 -19.12
N GLU A 71 -3.78 -3.91 -19.34
CA GLU A 71 -5.16 -3.83 -19.80
C GLU A 71 -5.32 -4.18 -21.28
N GLU A 72 -4.30 -3.93 -22.11
CA GLU A 72 -4.38 -4.00 -23.57
C GLU A 72 -4.90 -5.36 -24.09
N PRO A 73 -4.41 -6.52 -23.59
CA PRO A 73 -4.86 -7.83 -24.07
C PRO A 73 -6.33 -8.12 -23.76
N THR A 74 -6.91 -7.42 -22.77
CA THR A 74 -8.29 -7.64 -22.31
C THR A 74 -9.28 -6.61 -22.83
N GLY A 75 -8.79 -5.53 -23.47
CA GLY A 75 -9.62 -4.40 -23.89
C GLY A 75 -10.17 -3.57 -22.73
N ALA A 76 -9.59 -3.67 -21.53
CA ALA A 76 -9.94 -2.80 -20.42
C ALA A 76 -9.44 -1.37 -20.70
N THR A 77 -10.15 -0.36 -20.18
CA THR A 77 -9.91 1.05 -20.53
C THR A 77 -8.74 1.70 -19.77
N SER A 78 -8.14 0.98 -18.81
CA SER A 78 -6.98 1.39 -18.01
C SER A 78 -6.50 0.21 -17.17
N ALA A 79 -5.25 0.24 -16.67
CA ALA A 79 -4.77 -0.78 -15.75
C ALA A 79 -5.58 -0.80 -14.44
N ALA A 80 -6.04 0.35 -13.94
CA ALA A 80 -6.97 0.42 -12.81
C ALA A 80 -8.30 -0.32 -13.07
N ALA A 81 -8.89 -0.17 -14.27
CA ALA A 81 -10.13 -0.86 -14.64
C ALA A 81 -9.93 -2.37 -14.78
N TRP A 82 -8.81 -2.77 -15.39
CA TRP A 82 -8.38 -4.15 -15.46
C TRP A 82 -8.21 -4.76 -14.06
N TRP A 83 -7.50 -4.05 -13.19
CA TRP A 83 -7.19 -4.53 -11.84
C TRP A 83 -8.44 -4.64 -10.96
N ALA A 84 -9.37 -3.70 -11.05
CA ALA A 84 -10.66 -3.80 -10.36
C ALA A 84 -11.39 -5.11 -10.71
N HIS A 85 -11.41 -5.46 -12.00
CA HIS A 85 -12.04 -6.70 -12.45
C HIS A 85 -11.24 -7.95 -12.03
N ALA A 86 -9.96 -8.00 -12.34
CA ALA A 86 -9.11 -9.19 -12.13
C ALA A 86 -8.78 -9.46 -10.65
N GLY A 87 -8.67 -8.41 -9.84
CA GLY A 87 -8.36 -8.48 -8.41
C GLY A 87 -9.57 -8.40 -7.49
N HIS A 88 -10.79 -8.38 -8.05
CA HIS A 88 -12.05 -8.26 -7.28
C HIS A 88 -12.13 -7.01 -6.38
N LEU A 89 -11.53 -5.89 -6.80
CA LEU A 89 -11.61 -4.62 -6.09
C LEU A 89 -12.80 -3.81 -6.61
N THR A 90 -13.29 -2.88 -5.78
CA THR A 90 -14.18 -1.84 -6.33
C THR A 90 -13.38 -0.96 -7.30
N ARG A 91 -14.05 -0.40 -8.32
CA ARG A 91 -13.40 0.57 -9.23
C ARG A 91 -12.77 1.73 -8.47
N ARG A 92 -13.48 2.26 -7.47
CA ARG A 92 -13.01 3.36 -6.62
C ARG A 92 -11.68 2.99 -5.94
N GLU A 93 -11.62 1.80 -5.35
CA GLU A 93 -10.42 1.33 -4.67
C GLU A 93 -9.25 1.17 -5.64
N ALA A 94 -9.45 0.50 -6.79
CA ALA A 94 -8.40 0.32 -7.78
C ALA A 94 -7.85 1.65 -8.31
N HIS A 95 -8.72 2.61 -8.65
CA HIS A 95 -8.28 3.94 -9.07
C HIS A 95 -7.55 4.71 -7.96
N THR A 96 -7.99 4.57 -6.70
CA THR A 96 -7.32 5.21 -5.56
C THR A 96 -5.92 4.62 -5.37
N LYS A 97 -5.79 3.29 -5.43
CA LYS A 97 -4.50 2.61 -5.33
C LYS A 97 -3.57 2.95 -6.49
N VAL A 98 -4.05 2.96 -7.74
CA VAL A 98 -3.22 3.33 -8.90
C VAL A 98 -2.74 4.78 -8.81
N ARG A 99 -3.59 5.73 -8.40
CA ARG A 99 -3.14 7.11 -8.18
C ARG A 99 -2.04 7.21 -7.13
N LEU A 100 -2.23 6.54 -5.99
CA LEU A 100 -1.21 6.50 -4.93
C LEU A 100 0.08 5.83 -5.41
N ALA A 101 -0.03 4.74 -6.17
CA ALA A 101 1.11 4.03 -6.75
C ALA A 101 1.95 4.94 -7.66
N VAL A 102 1.31 5.73 -8.52
CA VAL A 102 2.00 6.69 -9.39
C VAL A 102 2.68 7.77 -8.56
N ALA A 103 2.00 8.35 -7.57
CA ALA A 103 2.56 9.42 -6.73
C ALA A 103 3.79 8.94 -5.92
N LEU A 104 3.75 7.71 -5.40
CA LEU A 104 4.87 7.08 -4.68
C LEU A 104 6.06 6.74 -5.59
N ASP A 105 5.82 6.45 -6.86
CA ASP A 105 6.85 6.09 -7.85
C ASP A 105 7.56 7.34 -8.42
N SER A 106 6.91 8.51 -8.39
CA SER A 106 7.43 9.75 -8.97
C SER A 106 7.98 10.77 -7.96
N GLU A 107 7.20 11.14 -6.93
CA GLU A 107 7.44 12.36 -6.13
C GLU A 107 7.55 12.09 -4.62
N HIS A 108 7.18 10.90 -4.17
CA HIS A 108 7.10 10.56 -2.75
C HIS A 108 7.94 9.33 -2.38
N GLU A 109 9.16 9.23 -2.92
CA GLU A 109 10.09 8.12 -2.65
C GLU A 109 10.35 7.88 -1.14
N PRO A 110 10.51 8.90 -0.27
CA PRO A 110 10.66 8.66 1.17
C PRO A 110 9.47 7.94 1.82
N VAL A 111 8.24 8.21 1.35
CA VAL A 111 7.02 7.55 1.84
C VAL A 111 6.97 6.11 1.35
N ARG A 112 7.36 5.89 0.08
CA ARG A 112 7.49 4.56 -0.51
C ARG A 112 8.48 3.71 0.27
N ASP A 113 9.67 4.24 0.57
CA ASP A 113 10.71 3.54 1.33
C ASP A 113 10.26 3.19 2.75
N ALA A 114 9.57 4.12 3.42
CA ALA A 114 9.01 3.85 4.75
C ALA A 114 7.93 2.75 4.72
N LEU A 115 7.09 2.69 3.68
CA LEU A 115 6.12 1.62 3.47
C LEU A 115 6.83 0.28 3.18
N ALA A 116 7.86 0.28 2.32
CA ALA A 116 8.70 -0.88 2.00
C ALA A 116 9.47 -1.42 3.23
N ALA A 117 9.80 -0.55 4.18
CA ALA A 117 10.42 -0.92 5.44
C ALA A 117 9.40 -1.33 6.53
N GLY A 118 8.10 -1.19 6.28
CA GLY A 118 7.05 -1.44 7.28
C GLY A 118 7.04 -0.42 8.43
N VAL A 119 7.63 0.75 8.24
CA VAL A 119 7.68 1.83 9.25
C VAL A 119 6.33 2.55 9.38
N LEU A 120 5.58 2.62 8.29
CA LEU A 120 4.23 3.17 8.25
C LEU A 120 3.26 2.19 7.57
N VAL A 121 1.96 2.37 7.80
CA VAL A 121 0.91 1.59 7.11
C VAL A 121 0.36 2.34 5.90
N LEU A 122 -0.33 1.64 4.99
CA LEU A 122 -0.87 2.19 3.75
C LEU A 122 -1.74 3.44 3.97
N GLU A 123 -2.62 3.42 4.98
CA GLU A 123 -3.47 4.56 5.33
C GLU A 123 -2.65 5.80 5.71
N GLN A 124 -1.55 5.62 6.45
CA GLN A 124 -0.65 6.71 6.81
C GLN A 124 0.08 7.24 5.58
N ALA A 125 0.54 6.36 4.69
CA ALA A 125 1.16 6.77 3.43
C ALA A 125 0.21 7.66 2.61
N ALA A 126 -1.05 7.23 2.45
CA ALA A 126 -2.06 7.98 1.70
C ALA A 126 -2.34 9.35 2.32
N VAL A 127 -2.43 9.44 3.66
CA VAL A 127 -2.61 10.71 4.37
C VAL A 127 -1.42 11.63 4.19
N ILE A 128 -0.18 11.12 4.30
CA ILE A 128 1.04 11.90 4.14
C ILE A 128 1.13 12.44 2.71
N VAL A 129 0.96 11.58 1.70
CA VAL A 129 0.98 11.98 0.28
C VAL A 129 -0.04 13.08 0.02
N ARG A 130 -1.29 12.87 0.42
CA ARG A 130 -2.34 13.90 0.26
C ARG A 130 -1.97 15.21 0.95
N ALA A 131 -1.46 15.14 2.18
CA ALA A 131 -1.09 16.35 2.93
C ALA A 131 0.06 17.11 2.26
N VAL A 132 1.01 16.41 1.63
CA VAL A 132 2.10 17.03 0.85
C VAL A 132 1.56 17.64 -0.44
N GLU A 133 0.68 16.94 -1.17
CA GLU A 133 0.05 17.45 -2.40
C GLU A 133 -0.85 18.69 -2.16
N GLU A 134 -1.37 18.86 -0.95
CA GLU A 134 -2.19 20.02 -0.55
C GLU A 134 -1.35 21.25 -0.15
N LEU A 135 -0.01 21.14 -0.11
CA LEU A 135 0.86 22.27 0.22
C LEU A 135 0.89 23.31 -0.92
N PRO A 136 0.85 24.61 -0.62
CA PRO A 136 1.04 25.65 -1.62
C PRO A 136 2.41 25.55 -2.31
N ASP A 137 2.44 25.84 -3.60
CA ASP A 137 3.70 25.99 -4.34
C ASP A 137 4.55 27.12 -3.74
N GLY A 138 5.87 26.92 -3.70
CA GLY A 138 6.82 27.96 -3.29
C GLY A 138 6.99 28.13 -1.77
N LEU A 139 6.64 27.13 -0.96
CA LEU A 139 7.08 27.08 0.44
C LEU A 139 8.61 27.00 0.50
N ASP A 140 9.23 27.98 1.14
CA ASP A 140 10.65 27.90 1.49
C ASP A 140 10.81 26.87 2.63
N PRO A 141 11.54 25.76 2.41
CA PRO A 141 11.73 24.72 3.41
C PRO A 141 12.48 25.18 4.66
N ASN A 142 13.17 26.33 4.59
CA ASN A 142 13.86 26.96 5.72
C ASN A 142 13.13 28.19 6.26
N SER A 143 11.95 28.51 5.73
CA SER A 143 11.14 29.59 6.29
C SER A 143 10.69 29.18 7.70
N PRO A 144 10.88 30.05 8.72
CA PRO A 144 10.36 29.76 10.04
C PRO A 144 8.84 29.59 9.95
N LEU A 145 8.31 28.53 10.59
CA LEU A 145 6.86 28.34 10.70
C LEU A 145 6.25 29.67 11.14
N ALA A 146 5.42 30.27 10.28
CA ALA A 146 4.59 31.39 10.69
C ALA A 146 3.85 30.96 11.96
N PRO A 147 3.71 31.83 12.98
CA PRO A 147 2.98 31.47 14.18
C PRO A 147 1.61 30.95 13.73
N GLY A 148 1.40 29.65 13.98
CA GLY A 148 0.18 28.98 13.56
C GLY A 148 -1.04 29.72 14.12
N PRO A 149 -2.23 29.58 13.52
CA PRO A 149 -3.45 30.08 14.14
C PRO A 149 -3.50 29.59 15.59
N SER A 150 -4.03 30.39 16.52
CA SER A 150 -4.19 29.94 17.91
C SER A 150 -5.23 28.81 17.94
N TRP A 151 -4.77 27.56 17.84
CA TRP A 151 -5.64 26.40 17.99
C TRP A 151 -6.15 26.37 19.44
N SER A 152 -7.44 26.62 19.63
CA SER A 152 -8.15 26.40 20.90
C SER A 152 -8.57 24.93 20.97
N PRO A 153 -8.06 24.11 21.91
CA PRO A 153 -8.11 22.66 21.75
C PRO A 153 -9.46 21.99 22.08
N TRP A 154 -10.51 22.69 22.52
CA TRP A 154 -11.78 22.04 22.89
C TRP A 154 -13.00 22.96 22.69
N VAL A 155 -13.70 22.84 21.56
CA VAL A 155 -15.16 23.10 21.49
C VAL A 155 -15.81 21.91 20.80
N VAL A 156 -16.06 20.85 21.58
CA VAL A 156 -16.99 19.79 21.20
C VAL A 156 -18.35 20.16 21.77
N THR A 157 -19.17 20.87 20.99
CA THR A 157 -20.61 21.00 21.30
C THR A 157 -21.29 19.67 21.01
N THR A 158 -21.40 18.81 22.02
CA THR A 158 -22.28 17.65 22.01
C THR A 158 -23.73 18.12 22.10
N THR A 159 -24.37 18.37 20.95
CA THR A 159 -25.83 18.46 20.90
C THR A 159 -26.39 17.03 20.96
N ARG A 160 -26.58 16.52 22.18
CA ARG A 160 -27.31 15.28 22.43
C ARG A 160 -28.79 15.54 22.18
N ARG A 161 -29.31 15.17 21.00
CA ARG A 161 -30.77 15.01 20.83
C ARG A 161 -31.20 13.75 21.58
N ARG A 162 -32.19 13.93 22.45
CA ARG A 162 -32.95 12.86 23.11
C ARG A 162 -33.81 12.12 22.09
#